data_AF-A0A1F6BUJ9-F1
#
_entry.id   AF-A0A1F6BUJ9-F1
#
_cell.length_a   1.000
_cell.length_b   1.000
_cell.length_c   1.000
_cell.angle_alpha   90.00
_cell.angle_beta   90.00
_cell.angle_gamma   90.00
#
_symmetry.space_group_name_H-M   'P 1'
#
loop_
_entity.id
_entity.type
_entity.pdbx_description
1 polymer ?
#
loop_
_entity_poly.entity_id
_entity_poly.type
_entity_poly.pdbx_seq_one_letter_code
_entity_poly.pdbx_strand_id
1 'polypeptide(L)'
;MEILNEGEGYIYRGEVETIAVENDELRVRFVWLAKGEEFPPVPMRWVKSDNLDYALSLEICSASDIGPSGGDVGGDSRLCLNSSIVGETVVLYPPNGSKLDPSKVEGLELTQA
;
A
#
# COMPACT_ATOMS: atom_id res chain seq x y z
N MET A 1 -3.56 -1.23 1.33
CA MET A 1 -2.78 -0.54 0.27
C MET A 1 -1.37 -1.11 0.25
N GLU A 2 -0.76 -1.16 -0.93
CA GLU A 2 0.64 -1.53 -1.15
C GLU A 2 1.37 -0.35 -1.81
N ILE A 3 2.61 -0.12 -1.41
CA ILE A 3 3.50 0.91 -1.94
C ILE A 3 4.84 0.22 -2.17
N LEU A 4 5.43 0.31 -3.36
CA LEU A 4 6.72 -0.32 -3.63
C LEU A 4 7.58 0.52 -4.57
N ASN A 5 8.88 0.46 -4.35
CA ASN A 5 9.89 1.01 -5.23
C ASN A 5 11.07 0.03 -5.26
N GLU A 6 11.19 -0.71 -6.35
CA GLU A 6 12.26 -1.69 -6.52
C GLU A 6 13.64 -1.04 -6.66
N GLY A 7 13.70 0.16 -7.23
CA GLY A 7 14.93 0.93 -7.39
C GLY A 7 15.50 1.40 -6.05
N GLU A 8 14.63 1.77 -5.12
CA GLU A 8 15.00 2.17 -3.76
C GLU A 8 14.95 1.02 -2.74
N GLY A 9 14.52 -0.16 -3.15
CA GLY A 9 14.57 -1.38 -2.34
C GLY A 9 13.56 -1.40 -1.19
N TYR A 10 12.37 -0.84 -1.37
CA TYR A 10 11.31 -0.90 -0.37
C TYR A 10 9.99 -1.41 -0.91
N ILE A 11 9.25 -2.06 -0.01
CA ILE A 11 7.84 -2.40 -0.16
C ILE A 11 7.15 -2.20 1.18
N TYR A 12 5.96 -1.61 1.14
CA TYR A 12 5.11 -1.39 2.29
C TYR A 12 3.71 -1.93 2.00
N ARG A 13 3.08 -2.48 3.04
CA ARG A 13 1.67 -2.84 3.03
C ARG A 13 1.03 -2.39 4.32
N GLY A 14 -0.19 -1.86 4.22
CA GLY A 14 -0.89 -1.32 5.38
C GLY A 14 -2.40 -1.24 5.18
N GLU A 15 -3.09 -1.08 6.30
CA GLU A 15 -4.51 -0.76 6.33
C GLU A 15 -4.72 0.74 6.43
N VAL A 16 -5.52 1.28 5.52
CA VAL A 16 -5.76 2.72 5.43
C VAL A 16 -6.81 3.12 6.47
N GLU A 17 -6.52 4.14 7.26
CA GLU A 17 -7.47 4.81 8.15
C GLU A 17 -8.21 5.91 7.38
N THR A 18 -7.47 6.78 6.70
CA THR A 18 -8.03 7.86 5.88
C THR A 18 -7.28 8.00 4.55
N ILE A 19 -8.03 8.40 3.52
CA ILE A 19 -7.52 8.82 2.21
C ILE A 19 -8.18 10.15 1.83
N ALA A 20 -7.39 11.08 1.31
CA ALA A 20 -7.89 12.31 0.72
C ALA A 20 -7.01 12.74 -0.46
N VAL A 21 -7.59 13.54 -1.35
CA VAL A 21 -6.83 14.29 -2.36
C VAL A 21 -6.82 15.75 -1.91
N GLU A 22 -5.63 16.29 -1.66
CA GLU A 22 -5.43 17.66 -1.18
C GLU A 22 -4.22 18.27 -1.89
N ASN A 23 -4.39 19.44 -2.51
CA ASN A 23 -3.32 20.17 -3.21
C ASN A 23 -2.57 19.29 -4.25
N ASP A 24 -3.30 18.55 -5.07
CA ASP A 24 -2.76 17.63 -6.08
C ASP A 24 -1.87 16.50 -5.50
N GLU A 25 -2.04 16.19 -4.21
CA GLU A 25 -1.43 15.03 -3.56
C GLU A 25 -2.49 14.05 -3.07
N LEU A 26 -2.24 12.75 -3.26
CA LEU A 26 -2.93 11.71 -2.52
C LEU A 26 -2.30 11.62 -1.13
N ARG A 27 -3.07 11.92 -0.09
CA ARG A 27 -2.66 11.82 1.31
C ARG A 27 -3.35 10.63 1.98
N VAL A 28 -2.55 9.82 2.66
CA VAL A 28 -2.99 8.57 3.29
C VAL A 28 -2.49 8.52 4.72
N ARG A 29 -3.39 8.25 5.66
CA ARG A 29 -3.07 7.82 7.02
C ARG A 29 -3.35 6.33 7.14
N PHE A 30 -2.43 5.59 7.73
CA PHE A 30 -2.59 4.16 7.99
C PHE A 30 -3.03 3.89 9.44
N VAL A 31 -3.94 2.93 9.63
CA VAL A 31 -4.21 2.30 10.95
C VAL A 31 -2.95 1.56 11.40
N TRP A 32 -2.33 0.84 10.48
CA TRP A 32 -1.04 0.18 10.65
C TRP A 32 -0.33 0.09 9.31
N LEU A 33 1.00 0.12 9.36
CA LEU A 33 1.86 -0.04 8.20
C LEU A 33 2.96 -1.06 8.53
N ALA A 34 3.30 -1.91 7.57
CA ALA A 34 4.41 -2.84 7.64
C ALA A 34 5.37 -2.60 6.48
N LYS A 35 6.67 -2.65 6.77
CA LYS A 35 7.74 -2.67 5.78
C LYS A 35 8.14 -4.12 5.51
N GLY A 36 8.29 -4.46 4.24
CA GLY A 36 8.90 -5.72 3.83
C GLY A 36 10.42 -5.60 3.90
N GLU A 37 11.05 -6.34 4.81
CA GLU A 37 12.51 -6.39 4.91
C GLU A 37 13.09 -7.38 3.90
N GLU A 38 14.32 -7.11 3.45
CA GLU A 38 15.04 -7.92 2.44
C GLU A 38 14.38 -7.96 1.06
N PHE A 39 13.59 -6.93 0.73
CA PHE A 39 13.11 -6.66 -0.62
C PHE A 39 14.15 -5.84 -1.39
N PRO A 40 14.37 -6.06 -2.71
CA PRO A 40 13.74 -7.03 -3.63
C PRO A 40 14.41 -8.42 -3.63
N PRO A 41 13.81 -9.49 -4.22
CA PRO A 41 12.60 -9.50 -5.06
C PRO A 41 11.30 -9.72 -4.30
N VAL A 42 11.36 -10.33 -3.11
CA VAL A 42 10.20 -10.63 -2.27
C VAL A 42 10.64 -10.42 -0.83
N PRO A 43 9.85 -9.73 0.01
CA PRO A 43 10.23 -9.54 1.40
C PRO A 43 10.26 -10.89 2.14
N MET A 44 11.31 -11.11 2.94
CA MET A 44 11.43 -12.33 3.75
C MET A 44 10.58 -12.27 5.02
N ARG A 45 10.34 -11.06 5.51
CA ARG A 45 9.51 -10.78 6.69
C ARG A 45 8.89 -9.40 6.62
N TRP A 46 7.86 -9.20 7.42
CA TRP A 46 7.15 -7.94 7.54
C TRP A 46 7.32 -7.38 8.94
N VAL A 47 7.82 -6.15 9.05
CA VAL A 47 8.08 -5.47 10.32
C VAL A 47 7.22 -4.22 10.39
N LYS A 48 6.59 -3.96 11.54
CA LYS A 48 5.79 -2.75 11.76
C LYS A 48 6.63 -1.49 11.45
N SER A 49 6.02 -0.54 10.74
CA SER A 49 6.52 0.81 10.54
C SER A 49 5.72 1.78 11.42
N ASP A 50 6.42 2.67 12.14
CA ASP A 50 5.80 3.71 12.95
C ASP A 50 5.47 4.99 12.13
N ASN A 51 6.02 5.12 10.92
CA ASN A 51 5.62 6.19 10.01
C ASN A 51 4.31 5.80 9.31
N LEU A 52 3.19 6.35 9.77
CA LEU A 52 1.84 6.03 9.31
C LEU A 52 1.28 7.04 8.31
N ASP A 53 2.06 8.07 7.96
CA ASP A 53 1.65 9.12 7.03
C ASP A 53 2.36 8.90 5.69
N TYR A 54 1.58 8.92 4.61
CA TYR A 54 2.08 8.79 3.24
C TYR A 54 1.46 9.84 2.34
N ALA A 55 2.27 10.37 1.42
CA ALA A 55 1.85 11.34 0.42
C ALA A 55 2.44 10.97 -0.93
N LEU A 56 1.65 11.15 -1.98
CA LEU A 56 2.06 10.95 -3.37
C LEU A 56 1.55 12.11 -4.22
N SER A 57 2.44 12.77 -4.95
CA SER A 57 2.05 13.81 -5.90
C SER A 57 1.34 13.19 -7.11
N LEU A 58 0.11 13.64 -7.38
CA LEU A 58 -0.70 13.18 -8.50
C LEU A 58 -0.25 13.77 -9.84
N GLU A 59 0.50 14.88 -9.82
CA GLU A 59 1.06 15.49 -11.04
C GLU A 59 2.05 14.57 -11.76
N ILE A 60 2.75 13.72 -11.00
CA ILE A 60 3.79 12.81 -11.50
C ILE A 60 3.32 11.35 -11.60
N CYS A 61 2.03 11.10 -11.39
CA CYS A 61 1.46 9.77 -11.36
C CYS A 61 0.45 9.54 -12.49
N SER A 62 0.50 8.34 -13.04
CA SER A 62 -0.57 7.80 -13.88
C SER A 62 -1.44 6.86 -13.04
N ALA A 63 -2.76 6.91 -13.25
CA ALA A 63 -3.71 6.02 -12.58
C ALA A 63 -4.30 5.02 -13.57
N SER A 64 -4.45 3.77 -13.15
CA SER A 64 -5.05 2.70 -13.95
C SER A 64 -5.91 1.78 -13.09
N ASP A 65 -7.05 1.35 -13.64
CA ASP A 65 -7.81 0.23 -13.09
C ASP A 65 -7.12 -1.07 -13.52
N ILE A 66 -6.69 -1.89 -12.56
CA ILE A 66 -6.00 -3.17 -12.81
C ILE A 66 -6.91 -4.38 -12.55
N GLY A 67 -8.22 -4.15 -12.56
CA GLY A 67 -9.25 -5.17 -12.41
C GLY A 67 -9.51 -5.61 -10.96
N PRO A 68 -10.44 -6.56 -10.78
CA PRO A 68 -10.95 -6.94 -9.47
C PRO A 68 -9.89 -7.59 -8.58
N SER A 69 -10.03 -7.40 -7.28
CA SER A 69 -9.20 -8.10 -6.29
C SER A 69 -9.72 -9.51 -6.00
N GLY A 70 -9.39 -10.49 -6.85
CA GLY A 70 -9.71 -11.91 -6.61
C GLY A 70 -10.38 -12.60 -7.80
N GLY A 71 -10.59 -13.91 -7.68
CA GLY A 71 -11.17 -14.76 -8.73
C GLY A 71 -12.70 -14.80 -8.77
N ASP A 72 -13.37 -14.20 -7.78
CA ASP A 72 -14.82 -14.22 -7.70
C ASP A 72 -15.44 -13.01 -8.42
N VAL A 73 -16.44 -13.29 -9.25
CA VAL A 73 -17.29 -12.29 -9.91
C VAL A 73 -17.92 -11.41 -8.83
N GLY A 74 -17.60 -10.10 -8.85
CA GLY A 74 -18.20 -9.12 -7.93
C GLY A 74 -17.24 -8.51 -6.89
N GLY A 75 -15.94 -8.79 -6.95
CA GLY A 75 -14.95 -7.99 -6.21
C GLY A 75 -14.75 -6.61 -6.85
N ASP A 76 -14.61 -5.56 -6.04
CA ASP A 76 -14.31 -4.22 -6.53
C ASP A 76 -12.92 -4.16 -7.19
N SER A 77 -12.76 -3.20 -8.11
CA SER A 77 -11.49 -2.97 -8.82
C SER A 77 -10.38 -2.49 -7.90
N ARG A 78 -9.15 -2.92 -8.19
CA ARG A 78 -7.93 -2.34 -7.62
C ARG A 78 -7.49 -1.18 -8.50
N LEU A 79 -6.98 -0.13 -7.88
CA LEU A 79 -6.37 1.00 -8.59
C LEU A 79 -4.86 0.93 -8.44
N CYS A 80 -4.15 1.10 -9.55
CA CYS A 80 -2.70 1.22 -9.58
C CYS A 80 -2.32 2.66 -9.93
N LEU A 81 -1.55 3.29 -9.06
CA LEU A 81 -0.88 4.56 -9.33
C LEU A 81 0.60 4.26 -9.58
N ASN A 82 1.12 4.73 -10.70
CA ASN A 82 2.51 4.51 -11.07
C ASN A 82 3.17 5.84 -11.40
N SER A 83 4.33 6.09 -10.80
CA SER A 83 5.21 7.18 -11.16
C SER A 83 6.52 6.64 -11.73
N SER A 84 6.72 6.84 -13.03
CA SER A 84 8.01 6.54 -13.68
C SER A 84 9.11 7.54 -13.31
N ILE A 85 8.76 8.70 -12.75
CA ILE A 85 9.70 9.74 -12.34
C ILE A 85 10.45 9.32 -11.07
N VAL A 86 9.72 8.82 -10.06
CA VAL A 86 10.33 8.34 -8.79
C VAL A 86 10.49 6.82 -8.73
N GLY A 87 9.94 6.08 -9.69
CA GLY A 87 10.03 4.62 -9.75
C GLY A 87 9.07 3.90 -8.78
N GLU A 88 8.05 4.60 -8.28
CA GLU A 88 7.13 4.08 -7.28
C GLU A 88 5.83 3.55 -7.91
N THR A 89 5.38 2.41 -7.41
CA THR A 89 4.08 1.81 -7.73
C THR A 89 3.26 1.65 -6.47
N VAL A 90 2.00 2.09 -6.55
CA VAL A 90 1.05 2.07 -5.45
C VAL A 90 -0.19 1.32 -5.90
N VAL A 91 -0.62 0.34 -5.10
CA VAL A 91 -1.86 -0.40 -5.33
C VAL A 91 -2.85 -0.16 -4.19
N LEU A 92 -3.98 0.43 -4.55
CA LEU A 92 -5.15 0.54 -3.70
C LEU A 92 -6.01 -0.70 -3.89
N TYR A 93 -6.25 -1.41 -2.80
CA TYR A 93 -7.11 -2.58 -2.78
C TYR A 93 -8.50 -2.19 -2.27
N PRO A 94 -9.56 -2.84 -2.77
CA PRO A 94 -10.87 -2.70 -2.16
C PRO A 94 -10.89 -3.27 -0.73
N PRO A 95 -11.93 -2.98 0.08
CA PRO A 95 -12.01 -3.43 1.47
C PRO A 95 -11.90 -4.96 1.66
N ASN A 96 -12.34 -5.74 0.66
CA ASN A 96 -12.27 -7.20 0.61
C ASN A 96 -11.06 -7.74 -0.16
N GLY A 97 -10.13 -6.88 -0.58
CA GLY A 97 -9.01 -7.27 -1.41
C GLY A 97 -7.85 -7.92 -0.67
N SER A 98 -6.76 -8.21 -1.39
CA SER A 98 -5.54 -8.81 -0.83
C SER A 98 -4.97 -7.94 0.28
N LYS A 99 -5.02 -8.45 1.52
CA LYS A 99 -4.41 -7.83 2.70
C LYS A 99 -3.27 -8.72 3.19
N LEU A 100 -2.15 -8.09 3.50
CA LEU A 100 -1.14 -8.73 4.34
C LEU A 100 -1.82 -9.14 5.65
N ASP A 101 -1.66 -10.40 6.04
CA ASP A 101 -2.17 -10.92 7.31
C ASP A 101 -1.47 -10.19 8.47
N PRO A 102 -2.17 -9.34 9.24
CA PRO A 102 -1.56 -8.53 10.29
C PRO A 102 -0.91 -9.38 11.39
N SER A 103 -1.40 -10.61 11.60
CA SER A 103 -0.84 -11.53 12.60
C SER A 103 0.58 -12.01 12.26
N LYS A 104 1.01 -11.81 11.01
CA LYS A 104 2.35 -12.14 10.51
C LYS A 104 3.31 -10.94 10.50
N VAL A 105 2.88 -9.78 10.99
CA VAL A 105 3.71 -8.58 11.07
C VAL A 105 4.43 -8.54 12.41
N GLU A 106 5.76 -8.59 12.37
CA GLU A 106 6.60 -8.47 13.56
C GLU A 106 6.42 -7.10 14.23
N GLY A 107 6.16 -7.11 15.53
CA GLY A 107 5.98 -5.89 16.33
C GLY A 107 4.62 -5.19 16.17
N LEU A 108 3.70 -5.76 15.38
CA LEU A 108 2.34 -5.24 15.28
C LEU A 108 1.45 -5.82 16.39
N GLU A 109 1.05 -4.97 17.32
CA GLU A 109 0.02 -5.28 18.32
C GLU A 109 -1.28 -4.56 17.92
N LEU A 110 -2.24 -5.31 17.39
CA LEU A 110 -3.57 -4.76 17.16
C LEU A 110 -4.33 -4.77 18.48
N THR A 111 -4.52 -3.59 19.08
CA THR A 111 -5.51 -3.43 20.15
C THR A 111 -6.88 -3.79 19.59
N GLN A 112 -7.45 -4.89 20.07
CA GLN A 112 -8.86 -5.20 19.82
C GLN A 112 -9.69 -4.05 20.41
N ALA A 113 -10.48 -3.39 19.55
CA ALA A 113 -11.50 -2.43 19.97
C ALA A 113 -12.69 -3.14 20.62
#